data_AF-A0A2I0K0V3-F1
#
_entry.id   AF-A0A2I0K0V3-F1
#
_cell.length_a   1.000
_cell.length_b   1.000
_cell.length_c   1.000
_cell.angle_alpha   90.00
_cell.angle_beta   90.00
_cell.angle_gamma   90.00
#
_symmetry.space_group_name_H-M   'P 1'
#
loop_
_entity.id
_entity.type
_entity.pdbx_description
1 polymer ?
#
loop_
_entity_poly.entity_id
_entity_poly.type
_entity_poly.pdbx_seq_one_letter_code
_entity_poly.pdbx_strand_id
1 'polypeptide(L)'
;MMNRSIDGNDIGRILAVYFPEAEISAKDERFLLTNELVRFFSTPPGEGLTSQVKDDDGFSILPLDLLQFRKLCSIELFYELLEEQKRPKEALLCMSAAVHK
;
A
#
# COMPACT_ATOMS: atom_id res chain seq x y z
N MET A 1 2.62 -3.98 23.67
CA MET A 1 2.12 -4.32 22.32
C MET A 1 0.71 -3.77 22.19
N MET A 2 0.53 -2.63 21.53
CA MET A 2 -0.80 -2.10 21.24
C MET A 2 -1.25 -2.66 19.90
N ASN A 3 -2.27 -3.53 19.93
CA ASN A 3 -2.97 -3.99 18.75
C ASN A 3 -3.74 -2.79 18.17
N ARG A 4 -3.15 -2.09 17.20
CA ARG A 4 -3.89 -1.11 16.40
C ARG A 4 -4.84 -1.91 15.52
N SER A 5 -6.08 -2.08 15.98
CA SER A 5 -7.17 -2.52 15.11
C SER A 5 -7.25 -1.53 13.96
N ILE A 6 -6.91 -1.98 12.76
CA ILE A 6 -6.96 -1.16 11.55
C ILE A 6 -8.45 -0.94 11.26
N ASP A 7 -8.98 0.23 11.61
CA ASP A 7 -10.33 0.59 11.26
C ASP A 7 -10.42 0.75 9.75
N GLY A 8 -11.24 -0.08 9.09
CA GLY A 8 -11.44 -0.02 7.64
C GLY A 8 -11.95 1.33 7.15
N ASN A 9 -12.53 2.13 8.04
CA ASN A 9 -12.94 3.51 7.79
C ASN A 9 -11.75 4.45 7.52
N ASP A 10 -10.60 4.23 8.18
CA ASP A 10 -9.40 5.02 7.94
C ASP A 10 -8.78 4.73 6.57
N ILE A 11 -8.78 3.46 6.14
CA ILE A 11 -8.28 3.06 4.83
C ILE A 11 -9.10 3.71 3.71
N GLY A 12 -10.43 3.71 3.83
CA GLY A 12 -11.32 4.34 2.86
C GLY A 12 -11.02 5.84 2.68
N ARG A 13 -10.76 6.56 3.79
CA ARG A 13 -10.40 7.98 3.75
C ARG A 13 -9.07 8.24 3.06
N ILE A 14 -8.06 7.41 3.29
CA ILE A 14 -6.76 7.54 2.63
C ILE A 14 -6.89 7.21 1.15
N LEU A 15 -7.61 6.15 0.80
CA LEU A 15 -7.83 5.78 -0.61
C LEU A 15 -8.52 6.88 -1.41
N ALA A 16 -9.43 7.65 -0.80
CA ALA A 16 -10.04 8.81 -1.45
C ALA A 16 -9.04 9.92 -1.83
N VAL A 17 -7.87 10.00 -1.17
CA VAL A 17 -6.79 10.93 -1.55
C VAL A 17 -6.09 10.47 -2.83
N TYR A 18 -5.86 9.17 -2.97
CA TYR A 18 -5.14 8.58 -4.10
C TYR A 18 -6.05 8.25 -5.30
N PHE A 19 -7.35 8.12 -5.06
CA PHE A 19 -8.38 7.83 -6.06
C PHE A 19 -9.60 8.76 -5.91
N PRO A 20 -9.43 10.08 -6.12
CA PRO A 20 -10.45 11.09 -5.77
C PRO A 20 -11.77 10.96 -6.54
N GLU A 21 -11.74 10.36 -7.73
CA GLU A 21 -12.91 10.20 -8.60
C GLU A 21 -13.49 8.77 -8.56
N ALA A 22 -12.95 7.88 -7.72
CA ALA A 22 -13.38 6.49 -7.67
C ALA A 22 -14.28 6.21 -6.47
N GLU A 23 -15.41 5.54 -6.71
CA GLU A 23 -16.20 4.92 -5.65
C GLU A 23 -15.57 3.55 -5.28
N ILE A 24 -14.91 3.49 -4.13
CA ILE A 24 -14.24 2.29 -3.63
C ILE A 24 -15.07 1.66 -2.51
N SER A 25 -15.52 0.42 -2.71
CA SER A 25 -16.22 -0.37 -1.70
C SER A 25 -15.29 -1.32 -0.95
N ALA A 26 -15.75 -1.91 0.15
CA ALA A 26 -14.98 -2.91 0.91
C ALA A 26 -14.67 -4.21 0.12
N LYS A 27 -15.36 -4.45 -1.00
CA LYS A 27 -15.11 -5.58 -1.91
C LYS A 27 -14.20 -5.21 -3.09
N ASP A 28 -13.85 -3.94 -3.22
CA ASP A 28 -12.98 -3.46 -4.30
C ASP A 28 -11.56 -3.97 -4.10
N GLU A 29 -10.92 -4.45 -5.16
CA GLU A 29 -9.55 -4.99 -5.11
C GLU A 29 -8.54 -3.94 -4.61
N ARG A 30 -8.75 -2.64 -4.87
CA ARG A 30 -7.89 -1.57 -4.36
C ARG A 30 -7.99 -1.46 -2.84
N PHE A 31 -9.20 -1.60 -2.30
CA PHE A 31 -9.42 -1.62 -0.85
C PHE A 31 -8.76 -2.85 -0.21
N LEU A 32 -9.00 -4.03 -0.78
CA LEU A 32 -8.43 -5.29 -0.31
C LEU A 32 -6.90 -5.25 -0.34
N LEU A 33 -6.32 -4.86 -1.48
CA LEU A 33 -4.87 -4.75 -1.65
C LEU A 33 -4.27 -3.75 -0.66
N THR A 34 -4.86 -2.56 -0.52
CA THR A 34 -4.35 -1.55 0.42
C THR A 34 -4.39 -2.05 1.85
N ASN A 35 -5.46 -2.74 2.26
CA ASN A 35 -5.55 -3.32 3.60
C ASN A 35 -4.48 -4.41 3.84
N GLU A 36 -4.22 -5.27 2.86
CA GLU A 36 -3.13 -6.26 2.96
C GLU A 36 -1.75 -5.59 3.03
N LEU A 37 -1.52 -4.54 2.24
CA LEU A 37 -0.27 -3.78 2.26
C LEU A 37 -0.08 -3.04 3.59
N VAL A 38 -1.12 -2.44 4.17
CA VAL A 38 -1.06 -1.81 5.51
C VAL A 38 -0.66 -2.85 6.56
N ARG A 39 -1.27 -4.04 6.51
CA ARG A 39 -0.92 -5.14 7.42
C ARG A 39 0.54 -5.55 7.24
N PHE A 40 1.01 -5.68 6.00
CA PHE A 40 2.41 -5.99 5.69
C PHE A 40 3.35 -4.92 6.26
N PHE A 41 3.07 -3.63 6.02
CA PHE A 41 3.91 -2.53 6.51
C PHE A 41 3.89 -2.38 8.04
N SER A 42 2.93 -3.02 8.72
CA SER A 42 2.89 -3.15 10.19
C SER A 42 3.68 -4.35 10.74
N THR A 43 4.31 -5.16 9.88
CA THR A 43 5.20 -6.25 10.30
C THR A 43 6.65 -5.76 10.38
N PRO A 44 7.55 -6.43 11.13
CA PRO A 44 8.93 -5.95 11.23
C PRO A 44 9.68 -5.78 9.89
N PRO A 45 9.54 -6.68 8.89
CA PRO A 45 10.12 -6.44 7.55
C PRO A 45 9.51 -5.23 6.85
N GLY A 46 8.21 -5.01 7.01
CA GLY A 46 7.50 -3.87 6.44
C GLY A 46 7.88 -2.54 7.09
N GLU A 47 7.96 -2.51 8.42
CA GLU A 47 8.45 -1.35 9.18
C GLU A 47 9.90 -1.00 8.81
N GLY A 48 10.74 -2.01 8.58
CA GLY A 48 12.08 -1.82 8.06
C GLY A 48 12.13 -1.13 6.69
N LEU A 49 11.11 -1.34 5.83
CA LEU A 49 10.98 -0.64 4.55
C LEU A 49 10.44 0.78 4.75
N THR A 50 9.37 0.97 5.53
CA THR A 50 8.79 2.31 5.74
C THR A 50 9.74 3.25 6.49
N SER A 51 10.64 2.73 7.31
CA SER A 51 11.70 3.53 7.94
C SER A 51 12.68 4.17 6.94
N GLN A 52 12.71 3.69 5.69
CA GLN A 52 13.55 4.24 4.62
C GLN A 52 12.83 5.32 3.80
N VAL A 53 11.58 5.64 4.12
CA VAL A 53 10.85 6.74 3.48
C VAL A 53 11.59 8.04 3.72
N LYS A 54 11.87 8.76 2.63
CA LYS A 54 12.50 10.08 2.66
C LYS A 54 11.45 11.13 2.39
N ASP A 55 11.58 12.27 3.05
CA ASP A 55 10.87 13.49 2.68
C ASP A 55 11.76 14.29 1.73
N ASP A 56 11.23 14.62 0.55
CA ASP A 56 11.89 15.42 -0.48
C ASP A 56 10.89 16.50 -0.93
N ASP A 57 11.04 17.72 -0.40
CA ASP A 57 10.16 18.86 -0.66
C ASP A 57 8.65 18.55 -0.53
N GLY A 58 8.27 17.80 0.50
CA GLY A 58 6.89 17.40 0.75
C GLY A 58 6.41 16.18 -0.05
N PHE A 59 7.31 15.54 -0.81
CA PHE A 59 7.08 14.22 -1.39
C PHE A 59 7.66 13.13 -0.48
N SER A 60 6.83 12.16 -0.11
CA SER A 60 7.32 10.94 0.54
C SER A 60 7.81 9.94 -0.50
N ILE A 61 9.10 9.64 -0.50
CA ILE A 61 9.74 8.73 -1.44
C ILE A 61 10.14 7.45 -0.71
N LEU A 62 9.56 6.32 -1.12
CA LEU A 62 9.99 4.98 -0.70
C LEU A 62 10.89 4.37 -1.78
N PRO A 63 12.22 4.32 -1.58
CA PRO A 63 13.09 3.57 -2.48
C PRO A 63 12.80 2.08 -2.34
N LEU A 64 12.43 1.43 -3.45
CA LEU A 64 12.04 0.02 -3.44
C LEU A 64 12.67 -0.74 -4.61
N ASP A 65 13.42 -1.79 -4.28
CA ASP A 65 13.79 -2.83 -5.23
C ASP A 65 12.67 -3.87 -5.28
N LEU A 66 11.95 -3.95 -6.39
CA LEU A 66 10.81 -4.86 -6.55
C LEU A 66 11.20 -6.35 -6.43
N LEU A 67 12.42 -6.72 -6.81
CA LEU A 67 12.89 -8.09 -6.71
C LEU A 67 13.16 -8.47 -5.25
N GLN A 68 13.74 -7.56 -4.46
CA GLN A 68 13.91 -7.80 -3.03
C GLN A 68 12.58 -7.70 -2.28
N PHE A 69 11.72 -6.76 -2.66
CA PHE A 69 10.40 -6.61 -2.07
C PHE A 69 9.58 -7.89 -2.20
N ARG A 70 9.60 -8.56 -3.37
CA ARG A 70 8.92 -9.84 -3.58
C ARG A 70 9.36 -10.98 -2.68
N LYS A 71 10.58 -10.91 -2.13
CA LYS A 71 11.06 -11.90 -1.15
C LYS A 71 10.50 -11.65 0.26
N LEU A 72 10.08 -10.42 0.54
CA LEU A 72 9.58 -9.98 1.85
C LEU A 72 8.05 -9.95 1.89
N CYS A 73 7.42 -9.52 0.80
CA CYS A 73 5.99 -9.38 0.63
C CYS A 73 5.51 -10.36 -0.44
N SER A 74 4.54 -11.22 -0.12
CA SER A 74 4.00 -12.23 -1.04
C SER A 74 2.51 -12.01 -1.32
N ILE A 75 2.08 -10.75 -1.36
CA ILE A 75 0.70 -10.39 -1.73
C ILE A 75 0.57 -10.58 -3.24
N GLU A 76 0.07 -11.75 -3.66
CA GLU A 76 -0.02 -12.09 -5.09
C GLU A 76 -0.84 -11.06 -5.89
N LEU A 77 -1.94 -10.54 -5.30
CA LEU A 77 -2.76 -9.49 -5.92
C LEU A 77 -1.94 -8.24 -6.28
N PHE A 78 -0.92 -7.88 -5.48
CA PHE A 78 -0.05 -6.75 -5.80
C PHE A 78 0.73 -7.02 -7.09
N TYR A 79 1.40 -8.18 -7.17
CA TYR A 79 2.24 -8.53 -8.32
C TYR A 79 1.41 -8.76 -9.58
N GLU A 80 0.24 -9.37 -9.43
CA GLU A 80 -0.72 -9.54 -10.51
C GLU A 80 -1.13 -8.18 -11.10
N LEU A 81 -1.49 -7.20 -10.27
CA LEU A 81 -1.90 -5.88 -10.75
C LEU A 81 -0.72 -5.06 -11.30
N LEU A 82 0.50 -5.35 -10.86
CA LEU A 82 1.73 -4.71 -11.32
C LEU A 82 2.17 -5.16 -12.73
N GLU A 83 1.60 -6.25 -13.26
CA GLU A 83 1.82 -6.66 -14.64
C GLU A 83 1.41 -5.54 -15.62
N GLU A 84 2.23 -5.33 -16.65
CA GLU A 84 2.10 -4.19 -17.59
C GLU A 84 0.69 -4.08 -18.22
N GLN A 85 0.06 -5.22 -18.49
CA GLN A 85 -1.26 -5.30 -19.14
C GLN A 85 -2.45 -5.22 -18.17
N LYS A 86 -2.20 -5.12 -16.85
CA LYS A 86 -3.26 -4.96 -15.85
C LYS A 86 -3.39 -3.51 -15.42
N ARG A 87 -3.12 -3.20 -14.15
CA ARG A 87 -3.38 -1.89 -13.53
C ARG A 87 -2.19 -1.47 -12.65
N PRO A 88 -0.97 -1.37 -13.22
CA PRO A 88 0.24 -1.17 -12.44
C PRO A 88 0.23 0.15 -11.66
N LYS A 89 -0.34 1.20 -12.26
CA LYS A 89 -0.53 2.49 -11.57
C LYS A 89 -1.41 2.34 -10.33
N GLU A 90 -2.50 1.58 -10.40
CA GLU A 90 -3.39 1.38 -9.25
C GLU A 90 -2.70 0.58 -8.14
N ALA A 91 -1.92 -0.44 -8.49
CA ALA A 91 -1.14 -1.22 -7.53
C ALA A 91 -0.15 -0.33 -6.76
N LEU A 92 0.60 0.52 -7.47
CA LEU A 92 1.55 1.46 -6.86
C LEU A 92 0.86 2.55 -6.02
N LEU A 93 -0.32 3.02 -6.44
CA LEU A 93 -1.13 3.95 -5.63
C LEU A 93 -1.67 3.29 -4.36
N CYS A 94 -2.10 2.04 -4.41
CA CYS A 94 -2.51 1.27 -3.22
C CYS A 94 -1.33 1.10 -2.24
N MET A 95 -0.12 0.84 -2.75
CA MET A 95 1.10 0.80 -1.93
C MET A 95 1.41 2.16 -1.30
N SER A 96 1.30 3.24 -2.07
CA SER A 96 1.52 4.60 -1.56
C SER A 96 0.51 4.96 -0.46
N ALA A 97 -0.77 4.62 -0.66
CA ALA A 97 -1.82 4.78 0.33
C ALA A 97 -1.53 3.97 1.61
N ALA A 98 -1.04 2.74 1.46
CA ALA A 98 -0.71 1.89 2.60
C ALA A 98 0.47 2.44 3.43
N VAL A 99 1.48 3.03 2.78
CA VAL A 99 2.62 3.67 3.46
C VAL A 99 2.22 4.97 4.16
N HIS A 100 1.23 5.69 3.64
CA HIS A 100 0.71 6.92 4.26
C HIS A 100 0.03 6.67 5.62
N LYS A 101 -0.55 5.48 5.84
CA LYS A 101 -1.43 5.17 6.98
C LYS A 101 -0.79 5.28 8.35
#